data_AF-A0A9P2LKQ0-F1
#
_entry.id   AF-A0A9P2LKQ0-F1
#
_cell.length_a   1.000
_cell.length_b   1.000
_cell.length_c   1.000
_cell.angle_alpha   90.00
_cell.angle_beta   90.00
_cell.angle_gamma   90.00
#
_symmetry.space_group_name_H-M   'P 1'
#
loop_
_entity.id
_entity.type
_entity.pdbx_description
1 polymer ?
#
loop_
_entity_poly.entity_id
_entity_poly.type
_entity_poly.pdbx_seq_one_letter_code
_entity_poly.pdbx_strand_id
1 'polypeptide(L)'
;MSNCKKISLSQILLLVLDIILILGVITTVIVYYNTFFKGSGNLNGLNKFIMFALLTVGITCIFFIILELRKIVLTLIKGNPFVWLNVKALKRISLECFIIASCYIVNFIVNFGENKYKFIYLDSKGIHTDTEPIIFILAGVFIAILANVFKTAIEYKEENDFTI
;
A
#
# COMPACT_ATOMS: atom_id res chain seq x y z
N MET A 1 35.10 -24.18 8.06
CA MET A 1 33.95 -24.30 7.13
C MET A 1 32.89 -23.28 7.53
N SER A 2 32.92 -22.10 6.89
CA SER A 2 31.89 -21.08 7.07
C SER A 2 30.61 -21.55 6.39
N ASN A 3 29.60 -21.90 7.19
CA ASN A 3 28.26 -22.20 6.71
C ASN A 3 27.68 -20.90 6.12
N CYS A 4 27.84 -20.69 4.80
CA CYS A 4 27.20 -19.60 4.09
C CYS A 4 25.70 -19.90 4.09
N LYS A 5 24.99 -19.37 5.10
CA LYS A 5 23.55 -19.52 5.26
C LYS A 5 22.88 -18.89 4.05
N LYS A 6 22.49 -19.72 3.07
CA LYS A 6 21.86 -19.28 1.83
C LYS A 6 20.59 -18.49 2.18
N ILE A 7 20.58 -17.20 1.90
CA ILE A 7 19.45 -16.33 2.20
C ILE A 7 18.24 -16.84 1.40
N SER A 8 17.12 -17.12 2.06
CA SER A 8 15.89 -17.54 1.37
C SER A 8 15.20 -16.34 0.72
N LEU A 9 14.46 -16.57 -0.37
CA LEU A 9 13.71 -15.52 -1.07
C LEU A 9 12.85 -14.68 -0.10
N SER A 10 12.19 -15.33 0.85
CA SER A 10 11.36 -14.68 1.87
C SER A 10 12.16 -13.75 2.79
N GLN A 11 13.42 -14.07 3.10
CA GLN A 11 14.29 -13.18 3.86
C GLN A 11 14.68 -11.94 3.06
N ILE A 12 14.91 -12.08 1.75
CA ILE A 12 15.15 -10.94 0.85
C ILE A 12 13.92 -10.04 0.80
N LEU A 13 12.72 -10.61 0.66
CA LEU A 13 11.47 -9.84 0.68
C LEU A 13 11.28 -9.06 1.99
N LEU A 14 11.60 -9.66 3.14
CA LEU A 14 11.54 -8.96 4.42
C LEU A 14 12.53 -7.78 4.48
N LEU A 15 13.77 -8.00 4.04
CA LEU A 15 14.79 -6.94 3.96
C LEU A 15 14.33 -5.78 3.07
N VAL A 16 13.74 -6.09 1.91
CA VAL A 16 13.20 -5.08 1.00
C VAL A 16 12.09 -4.27 1.68
N LEU A 17 11.16 -4.93 2.39
CA LEU A 17 10.10 -4.23 3.12
C LEU A 17 10.65 -3.32 4.23
N ASP A 18 11.70 -3.74 4.94
CA ASP A 18 12.33 -2.93 5.99
C ASP A 18 13.02 -1.68 5.39
N ILE A 19 13.71 -1.84 4.26
CA ILE A 19 14.32 -0.72 3.52
C ILE A 19 13.24 0.26 3.04
N ILE A 20 12.16 -0.24 2.43
CA ILE A 20 11.04 0.58 1.96
C ILE A 20 10.41 1.35 3.13
N LEU A 21 10.29 0.74 4.31
CA LEU A 21 9.73 1.42 5.48
C LEU A 21 10.59 2.60 5.93
N ILE A 22 11.92 2.43 5.98
CA ILE A 22 12.86 3.50 6.34
C ILE A 22 12.82 4.64 5.30
N LEU A 23 12.94 4.29 4.02
CA LEU A 23 12.87 5.25 2.92
C LEU A 23 11.52 5.96 2.88
N GLY A 24 10.44 5.25 3.19
CA GLY A 24 9.08 5.79 3.28
C GLY A 24 8.95 6.88 4.34
N VAL A 25 9.54 6.70 5.52
CA VAL A 25 9.53 7.73 6.58
C VAL A 25 10.28 8.99 6.12
N ILE A 26 11.49 8.80 5.55
CA ILE A 26 12.30 9.93 5.04
C ILE A 26 11.53 10.69 3.96
N THR A 27 10.95 9.98 3.00
CA THR A 27 10.19 10.58 1.90
C THR A 27 8.94 11.30 2.41
N THR A 28 8.25 10.73 3.39
CA THR A 28 7.08 11.35 4.03
C THR A 28 7.46 12.72 4.61
N VAL A 29 8.52 12.80 5.42
CA VAL A 29 8.98 14.06 6.02
C VAL A 29 9.28 15.11 4.95
N ILE A 30 9.97 14.70 3.87
CA ILE A 30 10.31 15.59 2.75
C ILE A 30 9.05 16.10 2.04
N VAL A 31 8.07 15.23 1.76
CA VAL A 31 6.82 15.60 1.08
C VAL A 31 6.02 16.59 1.93
N TYR A 32 5.85 16.34 3.23
CA TYR A 32 5.14 17.27 4.11
C TYR A 32 5.84 18.63 4.19
N TYR A 33 7.17 18.64 4.35
CA TYR A 33 7.95 19.87 4.41
C TYR A 33 7.80 20.70 3.13
N ASN A 34 7.99 20.08 1.96
CA ASN A 34 7.90 20.77 0.68
C ASN A 34 6.49 21.29 0.38
N THR A 35 5.46 20.49 0.66
CA THR A 35 4.07 20.83 0.33
C THR A 35 3.52 21.93 1.23
N PHE A 36 3.75 21.85 2.55
CA PHE A 36 3.08 22.76 3.50
C PHE A 36 3.95 23.93 3.99
N PHE A 37 5.26 23.72 4.15
CA PHE A 37 6.15 24.75 4.69
C PHE A 37 6.81 25.60 3.59
N LYS A 38 7.18 25.00 2.45
CA LYS A 38 7.84 25.72 1.35
C LYS A 38 6.86 26.20 0.25
N GLY A 39 5.77 25.47 0.02
CA GLY A 39 4.89 25.65 -1.15
C GLY A 39 3.60 26.45 -0.97
N SER A 40 3.36 27.12 0.17
CA SER A 40 1.97 27.48 0.56
C SER A 40 1.55 28.93 0.30
N GLY A 41 2.00 29.54 -0.80
CA GLY A 41 1.73 30.94 -1.12
C GLY A 41 0.30 31.30 -1.58
N ASN A 42 -0.56 30.36 -1.99
CA ASN A 42 -1.83 30.75 -2.66
C ASN A 42 -3.02 29.75 -2.60
N LEU A 43 -3.12 28.89 -1.57
CA LEU A 43 -4.26 27.96 -1.42
C LEU A 43 -5.21 28.44 -0.29
N ASN A 44 -6.52 28.43 -0.54
CA ASN A 44 -7.56 28.68 0.48
C ASN A 44 -7.42 27.71 1.66
N GLY A 45 -7.73 28.17 2.88
CA GLY A 45 -7.58 27.37 4.10
C GLY A 45 -8.29 26.02 4.08
N LEU A 46 -9.50 25.96 3.49
CA LEU A 46 -10.27 24.72 3.37
C LEU A 46 -9.60 23.71 2.43
N ASN A 47 -9.13 24.14 1.25
CA ASN A 47 -8.47 23.26 0.29
C ASN A 47 -7.12 22.75 0.83
N LYS A 48 -6.36 23.60 1.55
CA LYS A 48 -5.15 23.19 2.26
C LYS A 48 -5.44 22.07 3.28
N PHE A 49 -6.52 22.21 4.06
CA PHE A 49 -6.92 21.21 5.04
C PHE A 49 -7.32 19.88 4.40
N ILE A 50 -8.14 19.91 3.34
CA ILE A 50 -8.55 18.71 2.61
C ILE A 50 -7.32 17.99 2.02
N MET A 51 -6.42 18.72 1.35
CA MET A 51 -5.19 18.13 0.81
C MET A 51 -4.32 17.50 1.91
N PHE A 52 -4.18 18.17 3.05
CA PHE A 52 -3.45 17.63 4.20
C PHE A 52 -4.08 16.33 4.71
N ALA A 53 -5.40 16.30 4.87
CA ALA A 53 -6.12 15.10 5.32
C ALA A 53 -5.94 13.94 4.34
N LEU A 54 -6.16 14.16 3.04
CA LEU A 54 -6.03 13.14 2.00
C LEU A 54 -4.60 12.58 1.92
N LEU A 55 -3.58 13.44 1.98
CA LEU A 55 -2.18 13.03 2.01
C LEU A 55 -1.88 12.16 3.25
N THR A 56 -2.37 12.59 4.42
CA THR A 56 -2.13 11.88 5.69
C THR A 56 -2.77 10.51 5.69
N VAL A 57 -4.02 10.41 5.24
CA VAL A 57 -4.73 9.13 5.13
C VAL A 57 -4.00 8.22 4.14
N GLY A 58 -3.69 8.69 2.93
CA GLY A 58 -3.02 7.90 1.90
C GLY A 58 -1.67 7.35 2.35
N ILE A 59 -0.83 8.19 2.98
CA ILE A 59 0.47 7.76 3.51
C ILE A 59 0.29 6.72 4.63
N THR A 60 -0.64 6.96 5.56
CA THR A 60 -0.90 6.02 6.66
C THR A 60 -1.32 4.64 6.14
N CYS A 61 -2.21 4.59 5.14
CA CYS A 61 -2.61 3.36 4.48
C CYS A 61 -1.41 2.61 3.86
N ILE A 62 -0.50 3.32 3.18
CA ILE A 62 0.72 2.72 2.60
C ILE A 62 1.59 2.08 3.68
N PHE A 63 1.80 2.74 4.82
CA PHE A 63 2.54 2.15 5.93
C PHE A 63 1.85 0.92 6.49
N PHE A 64 0.52 0.93 6.64
CA PHE A 64 -0.22 -0.25 7.09
C PHE A 64 -0.10 -1.43 6.10
N ILE A 65 -0.15 -1.17 4.79
CA ILE A 65 0.08 -2.20 3.77
C ILE A 65 1.44 -2.87 3.97
N ILE A 66 2.51 -2.09 4.13
CA ILE A 66 3.86 -2.62 4.35
C ILE A 66 3.92 -3.45 5.63
N LEU A 67 3.31 -2.98 6.72
CA LEU A 67 3.28 -3.71 7.99
C LEU A 67 2.52 -5.04 7.91
N GLU A 68 1.40 -5.09 7.20
CA GLU A 68 0.66 -6.34 6.98
C GLU A 68 1.42 -7.30 6.06
N LEU A 69 2.09 -6.80 5.01
CA LEU A 69 2.99 -7.60 4.17
C LEU A 69 4.15 -8.20 4.97
N ARG A 70 4.75 -7.45 5.90
CA ARG A 70 5.81 -7.97 6.79
C ARG A 70 5.31 -9.14 7.62
N LYS A 71 4.10 -9.08 8.17
CA LYS A 71 3.50 -10.19 8.94
C LYS A 71 3.35 -11.44 8.07
N ILE A 72 2.87 -11.29 6.83
CA ILE A 72 2.74 -12.40 5.88
C ILE A 72 4.12 -13.02 5.59
N VAL A 73 5.13 -12.21 5.28
CA VAL A 73 6.49 -12.71 5.00
C VAL A 73 7.09 -13.42 6.22
N LEU A 74 6.85 -12.92 7.45
CA LEU A 74 7.33 -13.56 8.67
C LEU A 74 6.73 -14.97 8.87
N THR A 75 5.44 -15.17 8.58
CA THR A 75 4.83 -16.51 8.64
C THR A 75 5.37 -17.44 7.56
N LEU A 76 5.69 -16.90 6.37
CA LEU A 76 6.34 -17.65 5.29
C LEU A 76 7.76 -18.09 5.69
N ILE A 77 8.55 -17.21 6.31
CA ILE A 77 9.89 -17.56 6.84
C ILE A 77 9.79 -18.65 7.92
N LYS A 78 8.74 -18.63 8.75
CA LYS A 78 8.46 -19.66 9.76
C LYS A 78 7.95 -20.98 9.16
N GLY A 79 7.75 -21.07 7.84
CA GLY A 79 7.28 -22.26 7.16
C GLY A 79 5.78 -22.55 7.33
N ASN A 80 4.99 -21.57 7.79
CA ASN A 80 3.54 -21.73 7.97
C ASN A 80 2.75 -20.58 7.31
N PRO A 81 2.73 -20.50 5.97
CA PRO A 81 2.08 -19.40 5.24
C PRO A 81 0.55 -19.50 5.20
N PHE A 82 -0.02 -20.69 5.41
CA PHE A 82 -1.47 -20.93 5.37
C PHE A 82 -2.06 -20.86 6.78
N VAL A 83 -2.16 -19.63 7.31
CA VAL A 83 -2.76 -19.33 8.61
C VAL A 83 -3.80 -18.23 8.49
N TRP A 84 -4.85 -18.29 9.34
CA TRP A 84 -5.93 -17.29 9.35
C TRP A 84 -5.45 -15.84 9.55
N LEU A 85 -4.29 -15.65 10.21
CA LEU A 85 -3.66 -14.33 10.33
C LEU A 85 -3.32 -13.72 8.96
N ASN A 86 -2.86 -14.52 8.00
CA ASN A 86 -2.52 -14.02 6.67
C ASN A 86 -3.77 -13.66 5.86
N VAL A 87 -4.86 -14.42 6.01
CA VAL A 87 -6.16 -14.04 5.43
C VAL A 87 -6.62 -12.68 5.94
N LYS A 88 -6.52 -12.45 7.26
CA LYS A 88 -6.87 -11.16 7.87
C LYS A 88 -5.96 -10.03 7.38
N ALA A 89 -4.65 -10.29 7.26
CA ALA A 89 -3.67 -9.34 6.74
C ALA A 89 -3.99 -8.96 5.28
N LEU A 90 -4.25 -9.94 4.41
CA LEU A 90 -4.64 -9.69 3.01
C LEU A 90 -5.94 -8.89 2.91
N LYS A 91 -6.97 -9.21 3.71
CA LYS A 91 -8.21 -8.42 3.75
C LYS A 91 -7.98 -6.97 4.16
N ARG A 92 -7.10 -6.73 5.13
CA ARG A 92 -6.71 -5.36 5.53
C ARG A 92 -5.98 -4.65 4.40
N ILE A 93 -4.99 -5.28 3.78
CA ILE A 93 -4.26 -4.69 2.64
C ILE A 93 -5.23 -4.30 1.52
N SER A 94 -6.19 -5.17 1.18
CA SER A 94 -7.22 -4.87 0.19
C SER A 94 -8.05 -3.63 0.57
N LEU A 95 -8.47 -3.53 1.83
CA LEU A 95 -9.18 -2.36 2.35
C LEU A 95 -8.33 -1.09 2.26
N GLU A 96 -7.07 -1.13 2.68
CA GLU A 96 -6.14 0.01 2.59
C GLU A 96 -6.00 0.50 1.14
N CYS A 97 -5.91 -0.43 0.17
CA CYS A 97 -5.89 -0.08 -1.25
C CYS A 97 -7.16 0.67 -1.68
N PHE A 98 -8.35 0.22 -1.26
CA PHE A 98 -9.60 0.91 -1.58
C PHE A 98 -9.75 2.27 -0.89
N ILE A 99 -9.20 2.43 0.32
CA ILE A 99 -9.15 3.73 1.00
C ILE A 99 -8.26 4.70 0.21
N ILE A 100 -7.08 4.26 -0.24
CA ILE A 100 -6.18 5.08 -1.06
C ILE A 100 -6.86 5.47 -2.38
N ALA A 101 -7.48 4.53 -3.09
CA ALA A 101 -8.22 4.82 -4.31
C ALA A 101 -9.34 5.85 -4.07
N SER A 102 -10.05 5.73 -2.95
CA SER A 102 -11.09 6.68 -2.54
C SER A 102 -10.51 8.07 -2.27
N CYS A 103 -9.31 8.18 -1.68
CA CYS A 103 -8.62 9.46 -1.51
C CYS A 103 -8.35 10.15 -2.85
N TYR A 104 -7.91 9.40 -3.87
CA TYR A 104 -7.71 9.92 -5.22
C TYR A 104 -9.02 10.37 -5.87
N ILE A 105 -10.11 9.61 -5.72
CA ILE A 105 -11.44 9.97 -6.24
C ILE A 105 -11.97 11.24 -5.56
N VAL A 106 -11.82 11.36 -4.24
CA VAL A 106 -12.21 12.58 -3.51
C VAL A 106 -11.38 13.77 -3.98
N ASN A 107 -10.06 13.60 -4.15
CA ASN A 107 -9.22 14.68 -4.67
C ASN A 107 -9.63 15.07 -6.10
N PHE A 108 -10.03 14.11 -6.94
CA PHE A 108 -10.57 14.38 -8.28
C PHE A 108 -11.86 15.19 -8.23
N ILE A 109 -12.81 14.83 -7.38
CA ILE A 109 -14.10 15.52 -7.22
C ILE A 109 -13.91 16.95 -6.67
N VAL A 110 -13.04 17.12 -5.68
CA VAL A 110 -12.80 18.43 -5.04
C VAL A 110 -12.11 19.40 -5.99
N ASN A 111 -11.21 18.92 -6.85
CA ASN A 111 -10.49 19.74 -7.84
C ASN A 111 -11.13 19.66 -9.25
N PHE A 112 -12.35 19.13 -9.35
CA PHE A 112 -13.05 18.94 -10.61
C PHE A 112 -13.32 20.30 -11.27
N GLY A 113 -12.88 20.46 -12.52
CA GLY A 113 -13.04 21.72 -13.28
C GLY A 113 -11.81 22.63 -13.31
N GLU A 114 -10.76 22.39 -12.52
CA GLU A 114 -9.52 23.18 -12.57
C GLU A 114 -8.52 22.74 -13.66
N ASN A 115 -8.90 21.81 -14.56
CA ASN A 115 -8.03 21.19 -15.59
C ASN A 115 -6.73 20.54 -15.04
N LYS A 116 -6.68 20.27 -13.73
CA LYS A 116 -5.49 19.74 -13.04
C LYS A 116 -5.30 18.25 -13.20
N TYR A 117 -6.39 17.49 -13.39
CA TYR A 117 -6.32 16.06 -13.61
C TYR A 117 -6.17 15.75 -15.08
N LYS A 118 -5.04 15.16 -15.44
CA LYS A 118 -4.76 14.70 -16.80
C LYS A 118 -4.24 13.28 -16.71
N PHE A 119 -4.97 12.34 -17.30
CA PHE A 119 -4.57 10.95 -17.37
C PHE A 119 -3.14 10.78 -17.89
N ILE A 120 -2.75 11.60 -18.86
CA ILE A 120 -1.39 11.73 -19.34
C ILE A 120 -1.15 13.22 -19.62
N TYR A 121 -0.08 13.79 -19.09
CA TYR A 121 0.40 15.11 -19.46
C TYR A 121 1.91 15.17 -19.57
N LEU A 122 2.39 16.06 -20.43
CA LEU A 122 3.81 16.35 -20.60
C LEU A 122 4.12 17.67 -19.89
N ASP A 123 5.11 17.63 -19.01
CA ASP A 123 5.76 18.83 -18.44
C ASP A 123 7.25 18.80 -18.80
N SER A 124 7.96 19.88 -18.55
CA SER A 124 9.43 20.01 -18.59
C SER A 124 10.18 18.90 -17.84
N LYS A 125 9.51 18.17 -16.94
CA LYS A 125 10.04 17.05 -16.17
C LYS A 125 9.72 15.66 -16.75
N GLY A 126 8.96 15.59 -17.85
CA GLY A 126 8.65 14.34 -18.56
C GLY A 126 7.15 14.06 -18.69
N ILE A 127 6.82 12.80 -18.94
CA ILE A 127 5.45 12.29 -19.03
C ILE A 127 4.96 11.95 -17.63
N HIS A 128 3.86 12.58 -17.21
CA HIS A 128 3.17 12.33 -15.96
C HIS A 128 1.83 11.64 -16.25
N THR A 129 1.49 10.65 -15.44
CA THR A 129 0.33 9.79 -15.66
C THR A 129 -0.43 9.60 -14.35
N ASP A 130 -1.61 10.19 -14.22
CA ASP A 130 -2.44 10.13 -13.00
C ASP A 130 -3.30 8.84 -12.97
N THR A 131 -2.66 7.66 -13.01
CA THR A 131 -3.32 6.33 -13.05
C THR A 131 -3.40 5.61 -11.71
N GLU A 132 -2.92 6.24 -10.63
CA GLU A 132 -2.91 5.69 -9.27
C GLU A 132 -4.25 5.13 -8.79
N PRO A 133 -5.42 5.80 -8.96
CA PRO A 133 -6.69 5.24 -8.48
C PRO A 133 -7.01 3.88 -9.12
N ILE A 134 -6.72 3.71 -10.41
CA ILE A 134 -6.98 2.46 -11.13
C ILE A 134 -6.06 1.35 -10.61
N ILE A 135 -4.77 1.66 -10.40
CA ILE A 135 -3.79 0.72 -9.88
C ILE A 135 -4.21 0.23 -8.48
N PHE A 136 -4.62 1.13 -7.59
CA PHE A 136 -5.06 0.76 -6.25
C PHE A 136 -6.38 -0.03 -6.23
N ILE A 137 -7.34 0.28 -7.11
CA ILE A 137 -8.56 -0.52 -7.26
C ILE A 137 -8.19 -1.94 -7.71
N LEU A 138 -7.38 -2.07 -8.76
CA LEU A 138 -6.98 -3.37 -9.30
C LEU A 138 -6.20 -4.19 -8.26
N ALA A 139 -5.25 -3.57 -7.57
CA ALA A 139 -4.50 -4.19 -6.49
C ALA A 139 -5.43 -4.63 -5.35
N GLY A 140 -6.36 -3.77 -4.92
CA GLY A 140 -7.34 -4.06 -3.88
C GLY A 140 -8.21 -5.28 -4.23
N VAL A 141 -8.75 -5.34 -5.45
CA VAL A 141 -9.53 -6.47 -5.95
C VAL A 141 -8.69 -7.75 -6.00
N PHE A 142 -7.49 -7.67 -6.58
CA PHE A 142 -6.59 -8.82 -6.69
C PHE A 142 -6.24 -9.40 -5.31
N ILE A 143 -5.93 -8.54 -4.34
CA ILE A 143 -5.58 -8.95 -2.97
C ILE A 143 -6.80 -9.50 -2.23
N ALA A 144 -8.01 -8.99 -2.48
CA ALA A 144 -9.24 -9.58 -1.95
C ALA A 144 -9.46 -11.00 -2.47
N ILE A 145 -9.23 -11.23 -3.76
CA ILE A 145 -9.30 -12.56 -4.38
C ILE A 145 -8.27 -13.49 -3.72
N LEU A 146 -7.02 -13.05 -3.57
CA LEU A 146 -5.99 -13.81 -2.87
C LEU A 146 -6.37 -14.14 -1.42
N ALA A 147 -6.98 -13.21 -0.69
CA ALA A 147 -7.46 -13.47 0.66
C ALA A 147 -8.49 -14.60 0.71
N ASN A 148 -9.38 -14.67 -0.27
CA ASN A 148 -10.37 -15.74 -0.38
C ASN A 148 -9.72 -17.07 -0.79
N VAL A 149 -8.76 -17.07 -1.72
CA VAL A 149 -8.00 -18.27 -2.09
C VAL A 149 -7.26 -18.83 -0.87
N PHE A 150 -6.59 -17.98 -0.09
CA PHE A 150 -5.92 -18.40 1.14
C PHE A 150 -6.90 -18.94 2.18
N LYS A 151 -8.06 -18.30 2.33
CA LYS A 151 -9.12 -18.78 3.22
C LYS A 151 -9.52 -20.20 2.84
N THR A 152 -9.88 -20.43 1.59
CA THR A 152 -10.30 -21.73 1.09
C THR A 152 -9.20 -22.79 1.23
N ALA A 153 -7.94 -22.43 0.97
CA ALA A 153 -6.80 -23.34 1.16
C ALA A 153 -6.62 -23.77 2.62
N ILE A 154 -6.89 -22.88 3.59
CA ILE A 154 -6.83 -23.20 5.01
C ILE A 154 -8.00 -24.09 5.42
N GLU A 155 -9.22 -23.79 4.97
CA GLU A 155 -10.40 -24.61 5.24
C GLU A 155 -10.19 -26.05 4.74
N TYR A 156 -9.69 -26.25 3.51
CA TYR A 156 -9.36 -27.58 3.00
C TYR A 156 -8.25 -28.29 3.78
N LYS A 157 -7.26 -27.54 4.29
CA LYS A 157 -6.20 -28.11 5.12
C LYS A 157 -6.77 -28.60 6.45
N GLU A 158 -7.59 -27.77 7.11
CA GLU A 158 -8.21 -28.11 8.39
C GLU A 158 -9.15 -29.33 8.23
N GLU A 159 -9.98 -29.38 7.19
CA GLU A 159 -10.86 -30.55 6.90
C GLU A 159 -10.07 -31.86 6.73
N ASN A 160 -8.96 -31.82 5.99
CA ASN A 160 -8.10 -33.00 5.82
C ASN A 160 -7.40 -33.42 7.11
N ASP A 161 -6.97 -32.46 7.95
CA ASP A 161 -6.34 -32.75 9.25
C ASP A 161 -7.32 -33.43 10.24
N PHE A 162 -8.64 -33.25 10.08
CA PHE A 162 -9.67 -33.89 10.92
C PHE A 162 -10.09 -35.30 10.48
N THR A 163 -9.66 -35.76 9.29
CA THR A 163 -10.10 -37.04 8.71
C THR A 163 -9.06 -38.15 8.88
N ILE A 164 -7.89 -37.85 9.46
CA ILE A 164 -6.80 -38.80 9.73
C ILE A 164 -6.91 -39.36 11.17
#